data_AF-Q5EFE7-F1
#
_entry.id   AF-Q5EFE7-F1
#
_cell.length_a   1.000
_cell.length_b   1.000
_cell.length_c   1.000
_cell.angle_alpha   90.00
_cell.angle_beta   90.00
_cell.angle_gamma   90.00
#
_symmetry.space_group_name_H-M   'P 1'
#
loop_
_entity.id
_entity.type
_entity.pdbx_description
1 polymer ?
#
loop_
_entity_poly.entity_id
_entity_poly.type
_entity_poly.pdbx_seq_one_letter_code
_entity_poly.pdbx_strand_id
1 'polypeptide(L)' 'GFVDLFLNDQVTLLKYGVHEAIFAMLPSLMNKDGLLVANGKGFVTREFLRSLRKPFSEI' A
#
# COMPACT_ATOMS: atom_id res chain seq x y z
N GLY A 1 24.59 3.75 9.25
CA GLY A 1 23.37 3.63 8.42
C GLY A 1 22.17 3.28 9.29
N PHE A 2 20.98 3.05 8.72
CA PHE A 2 19.73 2.80 9.48
C PHE A 2 19.87 1.77 10.61
N VAL A 3 20.63 0.70 10.38
CA VAL A 3 20.89 -0.37 11.37
C VAL A 3 21.72 0.07 12.59
N ASP A 4 22.44 1.20 12.49
CA ASP A 4 23.25 1.75 13.58
C ASP A 4 22.44 2.67 14.52
N LEU A 5 21.16 2.94 14.21
CA LEU A 5 20.26 3.71 15.07
C LEU A 5 19.83 2.89 16.29
N PHE A 6 19.39 3.56 17.35
CA PHE A 6 18.75 2.86 18.46
C PHE A 6 17.54 2.06 17.96
N LEU A 7 17.32 0.87 18.54
CA LEU A 7 16.22 0.00 18.13
C LEU A 7 14.87 0.73 18.19
N ASN A 8 14.65 1.57 19.20
CA ASN A 8 13.42 2.38 19.31
C ASN A 8 13.26 3.38 18.17
N ASP A 9 14.35 3.97 17.68
CA ASP A 9 14.31 4.93 16.57
C ASP A 9 14.03 4.20 15.26
N GLN A 10 14.65 3.02 15.04
CA GLN A 10 14.34 2.17 13.89
C GLN A 10 12.85 1.81 13.84
N VAL A 11 12.30 1.38 14.98
CA VAL A 11 10.86 1.05 15.11
C VAL A 11 10.00 2.29 14.89
N THR A 12 10.39 3.44 15.42
CA THR A 12 9.66 4.70 15.23
C THR A 12 9.62 5.09 13.76
N LEU A 13 10.76 5.11 13.08
CA LEU A 13 10.86 5.44 11.66
C LEU A 13 9.99 4.51 10.80
N LEU A 14 10.01 3.20 11.06
CA LEU A 14 9.17 2.26 10.33
C LEU A 14 7.68 2.42 10.67
N LYS A 15 7.35 2.60 11.96
CA LYS A 15 5.97 2.79 12.42
C LYS A 15 5.29 3.96 11.73
N TYR A 16 6.03 5.06 11.53
CA TYR A 16 5.48 6.28 10.93
C TYR A 16 5.68 6.35 9.41
N GLY A 17 6.78 5.83 8.86
CA GLY A 17 7.10 5.97 7.43
C GLY A 17 6.56 4.87 6.51
N VAL A 18 6.18 3.69 7.03
CA VAL A 18 5.88 2.54 6.16
C VAL A 18 4.65 2.75 5.27
N HIS A 19 3.61 3.44 5.75
CA HIS A 19 2.41 3.69 4.95
C HIS A 19 2.71 4.65 3.79
N GLU A 20 3.50 5.69 4.03
CA GLU A 20 3.94 6.60 2.97
C GLU A 20 4.77 5.86 1.91
N ALA A 21 5.70 5.00 2.34
CA ALA A 21 6.48 4.19 1.43
C ALA A 21 5.59 3.22 0.62
N ILE A 22 4.62 2.56 1.26
CA ILE A 22 3.67 1.68 0.58
C ILE A 22 2.84 2.46 -0.45
N PHE A 23 2.28 3.62 -0.10
CA PHE A 23 1.49 4.42 -1.04
C PHE A 23 2.32 5.08 -2.14
N ALA A 24 3.61 5.31 -1.91
CA ALA A 24 4.54 5.74 -2.97
C ALA A 24 4.87 4.60 -3.95
N MET A 25 4.95 3.35 -3.45
CA MET A 25 5.24 2.18 -4.29
C MET A 25 4.00 1.61 -4.98
N LEU A 26 2.82 1.69 -4.37
CA LEU A 26 1.57 1.11 -4.86
C LEU A 26 1.20 1.53 -6.31
N PRO A 27 1.39 2.80 -6.74
CA PRO A 27 1.12 3.23 -8.11
C PRO A 27 1.87 2.44 -9.18
N SER A 28 3.04 1.86 -8.86
CA SER A 28 3.77 0.98 -9.81
C SER A 28 3.03 -0.31 -10.16
N LEU A 29 2.03 -0.68 -9.34
CA LEU A 29 1.17 -1.86 -9.53
C LEU A 29 -0.24 -1.47 -10.02
N MET A 30 -0.51 -0.19 -10.23
CA MET A 30 -1.82 0.34 -10.57
C MET A 30 -1.84 0.94 -11.97
N ASN A 31 -3.02 0.95 -12.58
CA ASN A 31 -3.32 1.79 -13.73
C ASN A 31 -4.71 2.41 -13.56
N LYS A 32 -5.23 3.04 -14.62
CA LYS A 32 -6.55 3.69 -14.58
C LYS A 32 -7.71 2.73 -14.29
N ASP A 33 -7.55 1.45 -14.62
CA ASP A 33 -8.60 0.42 -14.61
C ASP A 33 -8.55 -0.50 -13.36
N GLY A 34 -7.43 -0.53 -12.62
CA GLY A 34 -7.28 -1.41 -11.46
C GLY A 34 -5.85 -1.57 -10.95
N LEU A 35 -5.63 -2.62 -10.15
CA LEU A 35 -4.34 -2.93 -9.55
C LEU A 35 -3.98 -4.41 -9.58
N LEU A 36 -2.68 -4.70 -9.64
CA LEU A 36 -2.13 -6.04 -9.54
C LEU A 36 -2.06 -6.51 -8.08
N VAL A 37 -2.47 -7.76 -7.84
CA VAL A 37 -2.47 -8.41 -6.52
C VAL A 37 -1.83 -9.79 -6.61
N ALA A 38 -1.58 -10.43 -5.45
CA ALA A 38 -1.06 -11.79 -5.34
C ALA A 38 0.23 -12.01 -6.17
N ASN A 39 1.21 -11.11 -6.02
CA ASN A 39 2.47 -11.11 -6.76
C ASN A 39 2.28 -11.07 -8.29
N GLY A 40 1.36 -10.22 -8.76
CA GLY A 40 1.07 -10.02 -10.19
C GLY A 40 0.21 -11.11 -10.83
N LYS A 41 -0.24 -12.12 -10.06
CA LYS A 41 -1.06 -13.23 -10.58
C LYS A 41 -2.56 -12.92 -10.62
N GLY A 42 -2.98 -11.81 -10.01
CA GLY A 42 -4.36 -11.34 -10.06
C GLY A 42 -4.44 -9.86 -10.41
N PHE A 43 -5.57 -9.47 -10.99
CA PHE A 43 -5.90 -8.08 -11.27
C PHE A 43 -7.29 -7.78 -10.70
N VAL A 44 -7.37 -6.76 -9.85
CA VAL A 44 -8.62 -6.29 -9.23
C VAL A 44 -8.98 -4.96 -9.86
N THR A 45 -10.19 -4.85 -10.42
CA THR A 45 -10.63 -3.62 -11.08
C THR A 45 -10.98 -2.53 -10.07
N ARG A 46 -10.81 -1.27 -10.47
CA ARG A 46 -11.16 -0.12 -9.65
C ARG A 46 -12.66 -0.06 -9.35
N GLU A 47 -13.47 -0.42 -10.33
CA GLU A 47 -14.92 -0.46 -10.27
C GLU A 47 -15.41 -1.54 -9.30
N PHE A 48 -14.73 -2.69 -9.27
CA PHE A 48 -15.03 -3.73 -8.29
C PHE A 48 -14.84 -3.20 -6.86
N LEU A 49 -13.71 -2.55 -6.57
CA LEU A 49 -13.45 -1.97 -5.25
C LEU A 49 -14.50 -0.89 -4.88
N ARG A 50 -14.88 -0.04 -5.82
CA ARG A 50 -15.94 0.98 -5.64
C ARG A 50 -17.33 0.39 -5.43
N SER A 51 -17.57 -0.85 -5.85
CA SER A 51 -18.87 -1.54 -5.69
C SER A 51 -19.10 -2.12 -4.29
N LEU A 52 -18.07 -2.16 -3.43
CA LEU A 52 -18.15 -2.76 -2.11
C LEU A 52 -19.08 -1.98 -1.16
N ARG A 53 -19.58 -2.65 -0.13
CA ARG A 53 -20.38 -2.01 0.94
C ARG A 53 -19.53 -0.96 1.68
N LYS A 54 -20.12 0.18 2.03
CA LYS A 54 -19.47 1.16 2.91
C LYS A 54 -19.07 0.56 4.28
N PRO A 55 -17.93 0.97 4.86
CA PRO A 55 -17.02 2.04 4.39
C PRO A 55 -15.97 1.57 3.36
N PHE A 56 -15.99 0.30 2.93
CA PHE A 56 -14.90 -0.29 2.12
C PHE A 56 -14.80 0.23 0.68
N SER A 57 -15.84 0.85 0.14
CA SER A 57 -15.84 1.50 -1.18
C SER A 57 -15.30 2.93 -1.18
N GLU A 58 -14.93 3.49 -0.02
CA GLU A 58 -14.38 4.85 0.13
C GLU A 58 -12.85 4.86 0.17
N ILE A 59 -12.22 3.72 -0.14
CA ILE A 59 -10.77 3.54 -0.21
C ILE A 59 -10.21 4.14 -1.51
#